data_AF-A0A673GX44-F1
#
_entry.id   AF-A0A673GX44-F1
#
_cell.length_a   1.000
_cell.length_b   1.000
_cell.length_c   1.000
_cell.angle_alpha   90.00
_cell.angle_beta   90.00
_cell.angle_gamma   90.00
#
_symmetry.space_group_name_H-M   'P 1'
#
loop_
_entity.id
_entity.type
_entity.pdbx_description
1 polymer ?
#
loop_
_entity_poly.entity_id
_entity_poly.type
_entity_poly.pdbx_seq_one_letter_code
_entity_poly.pdbx_strand_id
1 'polypeptide(L)'
;AKQETRYIDNNGFNPAWYDTLQFTIHVPELALVRFVVEDYDKTSKNDFVGQFTLPFTCIQPGYRHIHLLSKDGTGIPPSSLFVNVRITKLT
;
A
#
# COMPACT_ATOMS: atom_id res chain seq x y z
N ALA A 1 -1.61 -13.44 1.82
CA ALA A 1 -0.36 -13.23 1.08
C ALA A 1 0.18 -11.84 1.39
N LYS A 2 1.50 -11.67 1.56
CA LYS A 2 2.18 -10.38 1.69
C LYS A 2 3.19 -10.26 0.54
N GLN A 3 3.24 -9.11 -0.11
CA GLN A 3 4.33 -8.72 -1.02
C GLN A 3 4.76 -7.30 -0.63
N GLU A 4 6.00 -6.96 -0.96
CA GLU A 4 6.61 -5.68 -0.63
C GLU A 4 7.44 -5.18 -1.80
N THR A 5 7.56 -3.86 -1.91
CA THR A 5 8.45 -3.20 -2.87
C THR A 5 9.87 -3.19 -2.33
N ARG A 6 10.83 -2.77 -3.15
CA ARG A 6 12.17 -2.43 -2.64
C ARG A 6 12.08 -1.18 -1.75
N TYR A 7 12.99 -1.00 -0.80
CA TYR A 7 13.10 0.28 -0.10
C TYR A 7 13.77 1.33 -1.00
N ILE A 8 13.46 2.60 -0.77
CA ILE A 8 14.13 3.74 -1.40
C ILE A 8 14.95 4.42 -0.32
N ASP A 9 16.26 4.53 -0.54
CA ASP A 9 17.17 5.10 0.44
C ASP A 9 17.00 6.61 0.53
N ASN A 10 16.87 7.13 1.76
CA ASN A 10 16.87 8.56 2.09
C ASN A 10 15.88 9.43 1.27
N ASN A 11 14.67 8.94 0.99
CA ASN A 11 13.63 9.74 0.34
C ASN A 11 12.22 9.42 0.85
N GLY A 12 11.73 10.25 1.78
CA GLY A 12 10.33 10.22 2.25
C GLY A 12 9.41 11.26 1.58
N PHE A 13 9.94 12.19 0.78
CA PHE A 13 9.16 13.30 0.23
C PHE A 13 8.45 12.92 -1.08
N ASN A 14 9.16 12.21 -1.98
CA ASN A 14 8.62 11.76 -3.26
C ASN A 14 9.25 10.45 -3.77
N PRO A 15 9.32 9.39 -2.95
CA PRO A 15 9.85 8.10 -3.38
C PRO A 15 9.07 7.54 -4.57
N ALA A 16 9.80 6.98 -5.54
CA ALA A 16 9.23 6.37 -6.75
C ALA A 16 9.73 4.93 -6.90
N TRP A 17 8.84 3.97 -6.71
CA TRP A 17 9.16 2.55 -6.76
C TRP A 17 9.09 1.96 -8.16
N TYR A 18 8.04 2.30 -8.92
CA TYR A 18 7.68 1.67 -10.21
C TYR A 18 7.49 0.14 -10.15
N ASP A 19 7.47 -0.45 -8.96
CA ASP A 19 7.24 -1.86 -8.75
C ASP A 19 5.74 -2.20 -8.94
N THR A 20 5.44 -3.39 -9.43
CA THR A 20 4.06 -3.91 -9.54
C THR A 20 3.92 -5.14 -8.66
N LEU A 21 2.96 -5.11 -7.73
CA LEU A 21 2.61 -6.24 -6.87
C LEU A 21 1.36 -6.93 -7.42
N GLN A 22 1.38 -8.26 -7.50
CA GLN A 22 0.30 -9.04 -8.12
C GLN A 22 -0.23 -10.09 -7.15
N PHE A 23 -1.55 -10.06 -6.92
CA PHE A 23 -2.22 -10.95 -6.01
C PHE A 23 -3.37 -11.69 -6.71
N THR A 24 -3.52 -12.98 -6.40
CA THR A 24 -4.68 -13.78 -6.78
C THR A 24 -5.63 -13.85 -5.59
N ILE A 25 -6.87 -13.43 -5.78
CA ILE A 25 -7.90 -13.40 -4.72
C ILE A 25 -9.04 -14.33 -5.15
N HIS A 26 -9.23 -15.41 -4.40
CA HIS A 26 -10.25 -16.43 -4.70
C HIS A 26 -11.64 -16.07 -4.17
N VAL A 27 -11.72 -15.34 -3.05
CA VAL A 27 -12.98 -14.97 -2.38
C VAL A 27 -13.01 -13.45 -2.15
N PRO A 28 -13.22 -12.65 -3.21
CA PRO A 28 -13.20 -11.18 -3.17
C PRO A 28 -14.04 -10.53 -2.07
N GLU A 29 -15.20 -11.09 -1.77
CA GLU A 29 -16.19 -10.62 -0.81
C GLU A 29 -15.71 -10.69 0.65
N LEU A 30 -14.71 -11.53 0.94
CA LEU A 30 -14.09 -11.64 2.26
C LEU A 30 -12.70 -11.00 2.32
N ALA A 31 -12.23 -10.41 1.22
CA ALA A 31 -10.87 -9.90 1.12
C ALA A 31 -10.78 -8.43 1.56
N LEU A 32 -9.74 -8.13 2.33
CA LEU A 32 -9.27 -6.77 2.61
C LEU A 32 -7.92 -6.57 1.90
N VAL A 33 -7.70 -5.37 1.38
CA VAL A 33 -6.39 -4.94 0.90
C VAL A 33 -5.85 -3.90 1.86
N ARG A 34 -4.61 -4.12 2.30
CA ARG A 34 -3.92 -3.24 3.23
C ARG A 34 -2.61 -2.77 2.64
N PHE A 35 -2.44 -1.46 2.59
CA PHE A 35 -1.20 -0.78 2.26
C PHE A 35 -0.51 -0.43 3.58
N VAL A 36 0.78 -0.73 3.68
CA VAL A 36 1.62 -0.36 4.81
C VAL A 36 2.89 0.24 4.25
N VAL A 37 3.27 1.41 4.75
CA VAL A 37 4.55 2.04 4.48
C VAL A 37 5.40 1.87 5.73
N GLU A 38 6.60 1.36 5.54
CA GLU A 38 7.59 1.20 6.58
C GLU A 38 8.89 1.91 6.18
N ASP A 39 9.61 2.44 7.16
CA ASP A 39 10.97 2.95 7.03
C ASP A 39 11.94 1.81 7.28
N TYR A 40 12.85 1.59 6.34
CA TYR A 40 13.74 0.42 6.34
C TYR A 40 14.93 0.67 7.26
N ASP A 41 15.17 -0.24 8.20
CA ASP A 41 16.35 -0.24 9.05
C ASP A 41 17.18 -1.51 8.79
N LYS A 42 18.49 -1.36 8.58
CA LYS A 42 19.43 -2.49 8.37
C LYS A 42 19.70 -3.28 9.64
N THR A 43 19.55 -2.64 10.80
CA THR A 43 20.01 -3.13 12.10
C THR A 43 18.88 -3.47 13.05
N SER A 44 17.70 -2.92 12.82
CA SER A 44 16.52 -3.14 13.64
C SER A 44 15.30 -3.51 12.78
N LYS A 45 14.12 -3.55 13.41
CA LYS A 45 12.87 -3.80 12.67
C LYS A 45 12.44 -2.50 12.00
N ASN A 46 11.96 -2.59 10.76
CA ASN A 46 11.40 -1.45 10.05
C ASN A 46 10.36 -0.69 10.90
N ASP A 47 10.44 0.64 10.86
CA ASP A 47 9.53 1.52 11.56
C ASP A 47 8.27 1.74 10.75
N PHE A 48 7.11 1.71 11.41
CA PHE A 48 5.85 2.00 10.75
C PHE A 48 5.73 3.49 10.45
N VAL A 49 5.42 3.83 9.19
CA VAL A 49 5.18 5.21 8.75
C VAL A 49 3.69 5.50 8.62
N GLY A 50 2.95 4.62 7.93
CA GLY A 50 1.52 4.83 7.68
C GLY A 50 0.84 3.62 7.06
N GLN A 51 -0.50 3.61 7.09
CA GLN A 51 -1.30 2.54 6.50
C GLN A 51 -2.61 3.03 5.92
N PHE A 52 -3.19 2.19 5.08
CA PHE A 52 -4.59 2.31 4.67
C PHE A 52 -5.15 0.92 4.38
N THR A 53 -6.38 0.64 4.83
CA THR A 53 -7.03 -0.66 4.64
C THR A 53 -8.45 -0.46 4.11
N LEU A 54 -8.85 -1.23 3.11
CA LEU A 54 -10.21 -1.23 2.57
C LEU A 54 -10.66 -2.63 2.12
N PRO A 55 -11.98 -2.89 2.09
CA PRO A 55 -12.52 -4.07 1.42
C PRO A 55 -12.14 -4.10 -0.05
N PHE A 56 -11.80 -5.28 -0.57
CA PHE A 56 -11.45 -5.46 -1.97
C PHE A 56 -12.56 -4.95 -2.91
N THR A 57 -13.81 -5.19 -2.53
CA THR A 57 -15.00 -4.73 -3.26
C THR A 57 -15.14 -3.21 -3.35
N CYS A 58 -14.44 -2.45 -2.50
CA CYS A 58 -14.42 -0.99 -2.52
C CYS A 58 -13.28 -0.40 -3.34
N ILE A 59 -12.38 -1.22 -3.88
CA ILE A 59 -11.22 -0.75 -4.65
C ILE A 59 -11.68 -0.23 -6.01
N GLN A 60 -11.29 1.01 -6.32
CA GLN A 60 -11.51 1.60 -7.63
C GLN A 60 -10.28 1.41 -8.53
N PRO A 61 -10.43 0.87 -9.75
CA PRO A 61 -9.32 0.73 -10.69
C PRO A 61 -8.81 2.07 -11.20
N GLY A 62 -7.65 2.05 -11.85
CA GLY A 62 -6.96 3.20 -12.44
C GLY A 62 -5.98 3.88 -11.49
N TYR A 63 -5.58 5.10 -11.85
CA TYR A 63 -4.67 5.91 -11.05
C TYR A 63 -5.38 6.51 -9.84
N ARG A 64 -4.84 6.28 -8.63
CA ARG A 64 -5.44 6.69 -7.36
C ARG A 64 -4.38 7.15 -6.37
N HIS A 65 -4.76 8.10 -5.51
CA HIS A 65 -4.02 8.38 -4.28
C HIS A 65 -4.62 7.57 -3.12
N ILE A 66 -3.74 6.96 -2.34
CA ILE A 66 -4.07 6.29 -1.08
C ILE A 66 -3.58 7.21 0.03
N HIS A 67 -4.49 7.83 0.75
CA HIS A 67 -4.16 8.72 1.86
C HIS A 67 -3.80 7.90 3.10
N LEU A 68 -2.60 8.15 3.65
CA LEU A 68 -2.07 7.34 4.73
C LEU A 68 -2.60 7.79 6.09
N LEU A 69 -2.85 6.80 6.94
CA LEU A 69 -3.28 6.94 8.33
C LEU A 69 -2.16 6.50 9.27
N SER A 70 -2.06 7.12 10.44
CA SER A 70 -1.17 6.72 11.52
C SER A 70 -1.66 5.44 12.21
N LYS A 71 -0.90 4.96 13.20
CA LYS A 71 -1.20 3.71 13.93
C LYS A 71 -2.57 3.73 14.62
N ASP A 72 -2.99 4.89 15.10
CA ASP A 72 -4.28 5.15 15.76
C ASP A 72 -5.41 5.46 14.77
N GLY A 73 -5.12 5.49 13.46
CA GLY A 73 -6.11 5.78 12.41
C GLY A 73 -6.28 7.26 12.08
N THR A 74 -5.52 8.15 12.71
CA THR A 74 -5.55 9.58 12.39
C THR A 74 -4.96 9.83 10.99
N GLY A 75 -5.56 10.73 10.22
CA GLY A 75 -5.01 11.10 8.92
C GLY A 75 -3.64 11.76 9.04
N ILE A 76 -2.73 11.50 8.10
CA ILE A 76 -1.40 12.12 8.04
C ILE A 76 -1.30 13.06 6.81
N PRO A 77 -1.91 14.25 6.78
CA PRO A 77 -1.75 15.16 5.64
C PRO A 77 -0.30 15.68 5.52
N PRO A 78 0.28 15.80 4.31
CA PRO A 78 -0.28 15.48 2.99
C PRO A 78 0.07 14.05 2.49
N SER A 79 0.42 13.13 3.38
CA SER A 79 0.98 11.81 3.06
C SER A 79 0.04 10.93 2.22
N SER A 80 0.56 10.43 1.09
CA SER A 80 -0.17 9.50 0.23
C SER A 80 0.75 8.62 -0.62
N LEU A 81 0.23 7.48 -1.07
CA LEU A 81 0.83 6.67 -2.15
C LEU A 81 0.06 6.89 -3.45
N PHE A 82 0.77 7.11 -4.55
CA PHE A 82 0.18 7.13 -5.88
C PHE A 82 0.31 5.76 -6.55
N VAL A 83 -0.82 5.15 -6.91
CA VAL A 83 -0.87 3.78 -7.44
C VAL A 83 -1.70 3.71 -8.72
N ASN A 84 -1.41 2.73 -9.57
CA ASN A 84 -2.31 2.29 -10.63
C ASN A 84 -2.85 0.91 -10.27
N VAL A 85 -4.16 0.79 -10.09
CA VAL A 85 -4.82 -0.47 -9.74
C VAL A 85 -5.46 -1.10 -10.98
N ARG A 86 -5.11 -2.36 -11.25
CA ARG A 86 -5.75 -3.19 -12.27
C ARG A 86 -6.38 -4.41 -11.60
N ILE A 87 -7.63 -4.68 -11.95
CA ILE A 87 -8.38 -5.85 -11.46
C ILE A 87 -8.87 -6.62 -12.68
N THR A 88 -8.51 -7.90 -12.75
CA THR A 88 -8.92 -8.82 -13.81
C THR A 88 -9.62 -10.03 -13.20
N LYS A 89 -10.61 -10.57 -13.88
CA LYS A 89 -11.23 -11.83 -13.47
C LYS A 89 -10.24 -12.98 -13.68
N LEU A 90 -10.24 -13.94 -12.75
CA LEU A 90 -9.63 -15.23 -13.02
C LEU A 90 -10.46 -15.90 -14.11
N THR A 91 -9.80 -16.28 -15.20
CA THR A 91 -10.40 -17.01 -16.32
C THR A 91 -9.98 -18.46 -16.23
#